data_AF-B4W3E6-F1
#
_entry.id   AF-B4W3E6-F1
#
_cell.length_a   1.000
_cell.length_b   1.000
_cell.length_c   1.000
_cell.angle_alpha   90.00
_cell.angle_beta   90.00
_cell.angle_gamma   90.00
#
_symmetry.space_group_name_H-M   'P 1'
#
loop_
_entity.id
_entity.type
_entity.pdbx_description
1 polymer ?
#
loop_
_entity_poly.entity_id
_entity_poly.type
_entity_poly.pdbx_seq_one_letter_code
_entity_poly.pdbx_strand_id
1 'polypeptide(L)'
;MLQKLYTDDSEITRVKSAKAARSQPPAPPPTRFPSQANTGNRNTRKRADKDNQEKFPNHQSPLVQGQEIRQSATQDSTSNSCPYDPFDLRLNVMKYTTPLRAKLLIFSVLYHPIKKTQHDWLLMKAKPLDDLLFELFSTCPTLEELEAKLYQTAQALEDADENTQAAGAIAQSMKRLYER
;
A
#
# COMPACT_ATOMS: atom_id res chain seq x y z
N MET A 1 -16.75 -41.47 59.15
CA MET A 1 -15.53 -42.14 59.65
C MET A 1 -14.34 -41.54 58.92
N LEU A 2 -13.44 -40.92 59.68
CA LEU A 2 -12.19 -40.29 59.25
C LEU A 2 -11.03 -41.30 59.31
N GLN A 3 -10.12 -41.24 58.33
CA GLN A 3 -8.67 -41.56 58.40
C GLN A 3 -8.03 -40.97 57.11
N LYS A 4 -7.34 -39.81 57.14
CA LYS A 4 -5.89 -39.57 57.39
C LYS A 4 -4.99 -40.41 56.46
N LEU A 5 -4.15 -39.86 55.58
CA LEU A 5 -2.90 -39.08 55.77
C LEU A 5 -2.58 -38.31 54.46
N TYR A 6 -2.35 -36.99 54.38
CA TYR A 6 -1.17 -36.18 54.75
C TYR A 6 0.20 -36.75 54.33
N THR A 7 0.83 -36.17 53.30
CA THR A 7 2.27 -36.12 52.92
C THR A 7 2.32 -35.29 51.62
N ASP A 8 3.11 -34.25 51.38
CA ASP A 8 4.10 -33.48 52.15
C ASP A 8 4.36 -32.21 51.33
N ASP A 9 4.34 -31.06 52.00
CA ASP A 9 4.87 -29.79 51.49
C ASP A 9 6.40 -29.85 51.59
N SER A 10 7.12 -29.76 50.47
CA SER A 10 8.55 -29.49 50.48
C SER A 10 8.89 -28.31 49.56
N GLU A 11 8.87 -27.14 50.20
CA GLU A 11 9.65 -25.93 49.95
C GLU A 11 10.60 -25.88 48.73
N ILE A 12 10.33 -24.96 47.81
CA ILE A 12 11.36 -24.37 46.96
C ILE A 12 11.87 -23.09 47.65
N THR A 13 12.85 -23.28 48.52
CA THR A 13 13.57 -22.19 49.20
C THR A 13 14.67 -21.65 48.29
N ARG A 14 14.44 -20.42 47.80
CA ARG A 14 15.37 -19.28 47.78
C ARG A 14 16.87 -19.56 47.53
N VAL A 15 17.37 -19.06 46.39
CA VAL A 15 18.70 -18.44 46.33
C VAL A 15 18.62 -17.02 45.79
N LYS A 16 19.21 -16.13 46.58
CA LYS A 16 19.38 -14.69 46.38
C LYS A 16 20.61 -14.41 45.53
N SER A 17 20.54 -13.26 44.85
CA SER A 17 21.63 -12.30 44.60
C SER A 17 22.77 -12.69 43.66
N ALA A 18 22.87 -11.94 42.55
CA ALA A 18 24.12 -11.28 42.18
C ALA A 18 23.84 -10.03 41.31
N LYS A 19 24.33 -8.90 41.80
CA LYS A 19 24.41 -7.60 41.15
C LYS A 19 25.75 -7.55 40.41
N ALA A 20 25.73 -7.38 39.08
CA ALA A 20 26.90 -7.03 38.27
C ALA A 20 26.38 -6.23 37.07
N ALA A 21 26.57 -4.91 37.06
CA ALA A 21 27.67 -4.27 36.36
C ALA A 21 27.52 -4.32 34.82
N ARG A 22 26.84 -3.31 34.29
CA ARG A 22 27.25 -2.47 33.15
C ARG A 22 28.12 -3.16 32.09
N SER A 23 27.53 -3.43 30.92
CA SER A 23 28.26 -3.51 29.64
C SER A 23 27.32 -3.06 28.52
N GLN A 24 27.12 -1.75 28.41
CA GLN A 24 26.70 -1.15 27.15
C GLN A 24 27.85 -1.36 26.15
N PRO A 25 27.61 -1.86 24.93
CA PRO A 25 28.59 -1.79 23.87
C PRO A 25 28.90 -0.31 23.56
N PRO A 26 30.16 0.07 23.32
CA PRO A 26 30.53 1.45 23.03
C PRO A 26 29.85 1.92 21.74
N ALA A 27 29.28 3.13 21.78
CA ALA A 27 28.69 3.79 20.62
C ALA A 27 29.73 3.93 19.49
N PRO A 28 29.33 3.78 18.21
CA PRO A 28 30.22 4.04 17.08
C PRO A 28 30.63 5.52 17.07
N PRO A 29 31.91 5.84 16.76
CA PRO A 29 32.36 7.22 16.65
C PRO A 29 31.65 7.94 15.49
N PRO A 30 31.37 9.26 15.60
CA PRO A 30 30.81 10.02 14.50
C PRO A 30 31.81 10.01 13.33
N THR A 31 31.43 9.38 12.22
CA THR A 31 32.19 9.44 10.97
C THR A 31 32.11 10.86 10.41
N ARG A 32 33.07 11.68 10.80
CA ARG A 32 33.34 12.98 10.21
C ARG A 32 33.95 12.75 8.83
N PHE A 33 33.11 12.71 7.79
CA PHE A 33 33.60 12.80 6.42
C PHE A 33 34.12 14.23 6.17
N PRO A 34 35.39 14.40 5.75
CA PRO A 34 35.87 15.69 5.31
C PRO A 34 35.18 16.06 3.98
N SER A 35 34.41 17.14 4.00
CA SER A 35 33.94 17.82 2.80
C SER A 35 35.15 18.41 2.08
N GLN A 36 35.67 17.68 1.10
CA GLN A 36 36.70 18.20 0.19
C GLN A 36 36.03 18.89 -0.99
N ALA A 37 36.49 20.11 -1.20
CA ALA A 37 36.18 21.03 -2.27
C ALA A 37 36.05 20.37 -3.64
N ASN A 38 34.90 20.57 -4.30
CA ASN A 38 34.85 20.49 -5.76
C ASN A 38 35.15 21.88 -6.33
N THR A 39 36.42 22.06 -6.68
CA THR A 39 36.91 23.17 -7.46
C THR A 39 36.60 22.91 -8.93
N GLY A 40 35.88 23.84 -9.56
CA GLY A 40 36.01 24.08 -11.00
C GLY A 40 35.07 23.29 -11.89
N ASN A 41 34.07 23.99 -12.44
CA ASN A 41 33.73 23.77 -13.84
C ASN A 41 33.48 25.12 -14.53
N ARG A 42 34.52 25.59 -15.21
CA ARG A 42 34.54 26.74 -16.10
C ARG A 42 34.79 26.20 -17.51
N ASN A 43 33.73 26.00 -18.29
CA ASN A 43 33.80 25.90 -19.75
C ASN A 43 32.89 27.01 -20.32
N THR A 44 33.38 28.21 -20.61
CA THR A 44 33.97 28.65 -21.89
C THR A 44 33.12 28.32 -23.13
N ARG A 45 32.38 29.36 -23.55
CA ARG A 45 32.10 29.81 -24.93
C ARG A 45 32.32 28.82 -26.08
N LYS A 46 31.28 28.64 -26.90
CA LYS A 46 31.46 28.71 -28.37
C LYS A 46 30.21 29.28 -29.06
N ARG A 47 30.46 30.37 -29.79
CA ARG A 47 29.58 31.02 -30.77
C ARG A 47 29.58 30.20 -32.08
N ALA A 48 28.63 30.58 -32.95
CA ALA A 48 28.35 30.13 -34.33
C ALA A 48 27.40 28.92 -34.37
N ASP A 49 26.30 28.92 -35.12
CA ASP A 49 26.16 29.47 -36.46
C ASP A 49 24.73 29.98 -36.72
N LYS A 50 24.61 31.14 -37.39
CA LYS A 50 23.37 31.66 -37.96
C LYS A 50 23.45 31.38 -39.46
N ASP A 51 22.70 30.42 -39.95
CA ASP A 51 22.17 30.45 -41.31
C ASP A 51 21.02 29.43 -41.41
N ASN A 52 19.78 29.92 -41.47
CA ASN A 52 18.76 29.22 -42.24
C ASN A 52 17.71 30.23 -42.69
N GLN A 53 17.93 30.74 -43.90
CA GLN A 53 16.95 31.49 -44.65
C GLN A 53 16.11 30.51 -45.46
N GLU A 54 14.93 30.15 -44.96
CA GLU A 54 13.85 29.66 -45.83
C GLU A 54 12.59 30.51 -45.66
N LYS A 55 12.39 31.27 -46.73
CA LYS A 55 11.29 32.12 -47.11
C LYS A 55 10.12 31.24 -47.55
N PHE A 56 8.97 31.33 -46.90
CA PHE A 56 7.70 30.93 -47.51
C PHE A 56 6.62 32.00 -47.32
N PRO A 57 5.76 32.21 -48.34
CA PRO A 57 4.85 33.35 -48.40
C PRO A 57 3.61 33.14 -47.53
N ASN A 58 3.03 34.28 -47.18
CA ASN A 58 1.76 34.40 -46.48
C ASN A 58 0.63 33.83 -47.36
N HIS A 59 0.05 32.70 -46.96
CA HIS A 59 -1.15 32.13 -47.56
C HIS A 59 -2.27 32.13 -46.54
N GLN A 60 -3.21 33.03 -46.78
CA GLN A 60 -4.46 33.21 -46.07
C GLN A 60 -5.35 31.98 -46.25
N SER A 61 -5.86 31.42 -45.15
CA SER A 61 -6.96 30.45 -45.11
C SER A 61 -7.46 30.29 -43.66
N PRO A 62 -8.73 29.88 -43.44
CA PRO A 62 -9.73 30.78 -42.87
C PRO A 62 -10.14 30.41 -41.44
N LEU A 63 -10.82 31.36 -40.81
CA LEU A 63 -11.80 31.21 -39.73
C LEU A 63 -12.43 29.80 -39.64
N VAL A 64 -12.00 28.99 -38.68
CA VAL A 64 -12.81 27.91 -38.10
C VAL A 64 -12.50 27.82 -36.60
N GLN A 65 -13.49 28.28 -35.83
CA GLN A 65 -13.83 27.90 -34.46
C GLN A 65 -12.71 27.51 -33.49
N GLY A 66 -12.52 28.36 -32.48
CA GLY A 66 -12.09 27.93 -31.17
C GLY A 66 -13.05 26.87 -30.63
N GLN A 67 -12.73 25.60 -30.86
CA GLN A 67 -13.16 24.52 -30.00
C GLN A 67 -12.29 24.58 -28.75
N GLU A 68 -12.78 25.34 -27.78
CA GLU A 68 -12.48 25.14 -26.38
C GLU A 68 -12.59 23.63 -26.12
N ILE A 69 -11.44 22.97 -25.94
CA ILE A 69 -11.38 21.57 -25.52
C ILE A 69 -11.92 21.57 -24.09
N ARG A 70 -13.25 21.51 -24.00
CA ARG A 70 -13.95 21.04 -22.83
C ARG A 70 -13.32 19.70 -22.52
N GLN A 71 -12.69 19.61 -21.36
CA GLN A 71 -12.30 18.34 -20.77
C GLN A 71 -13.60 17.59 -20.46
N SER A 72 -14.20 17.02 -21.50
CA SER A 72 -15.05 15.87 -21.38
C SER A 72 -14.13 14.77 -20.86
N ALA A 73 -14.09 14.62 -19.54
CA ALA A 73 -13.70 13.36 -18.93
C ALA A 73 -14.70 12.32 -19.44
N THR A 74 -14.37 11.72 -20.58
CA THR A 74 -14.97 10.51 -21.10
C THR A 74 -14.87 9.47 -20.00
N GLN A 75 -16.00 9.25 -19.33
CA GLN A 75 -16.27 8.06 -18.56
C GLN A 75 -16.19 6.89 -19.53
N ASP A 76 -15.07 6.18 -19.48
CA ASP A 76 -14.92 4.94 -20.21
C ASP A 76 -15.94 3.95 -19.67
N SER A 77 -16.85 3.59 -20.56
CA SER A 77 -17.94 2.68 -20.35
C SER A 77 -17.39 1.27 -20.43
N THR A 78 -17.10 0.66 -19.27
CA THR A 78 -17.14 -0.79 -19.13
C THR A 78 -18.32 -1.15 -18.25
N SER A 79 -19.42 -1.48 -18.92
CA SER A 79 -20.60 -2.13 -18.36
C SER A 79 -20.23 -3.52 -17.82
N ASN A 80 -19.56 -3.57 -16.66
CA ASN A 80 -19.70 -4.71 -15.77
C ASN A 80 -20.82 -4.33 -14.79
N SER A 81 -21.78 -5.22 -14.59
CA SER A 81 -22.91 -5.03 -13.69
C SER A 81 -22.46 -5.03 -12.22
N CYS A 82 -21.55 -4.13 -11.85
CA CYS A 82 -21.20 -3.88 -10.48
C CYS A 82 -22.47 -3.36 -9.78
N PRO A 83 -22.91 -4.00 -8.69
CA PRO A 83 -24.03 -3.50 -7.91
C PRO A 83 -23.73 -2.15 -7.21
N TYR A 84 -22.57 -1.54 -7.47
CA TYR A 84 -22.04 -0.37 -6.80
C TYR A 84 -21.19 0.49 -7.73
N ASP A 85 -21.01 1.76 -7.35
CA ASP A 85 -20.03 2.65 -7.99
C ASP A 85 -18.61 2.32 -7.50
N PRO A 86 -17.70 1.86 -8.39
CA PRO A 86 -16.33 1.53 -8.01
C PRO A 86 -15.56 2.74 -7.46
N PHE A 87 -15.83 3.96 -7.95
CA PHE A 87 -15.15 5.16 -7.48
C PHE A 87 -15.49 5.48 -6.03
N ASP A 88 -16.79 5.42 -5.69
CA ASP A 88 -17.26 5.65 -4.32
C ASP A 88 -16.75 4.57 -3.36
N LEU A 89 -16.80 3.30 -3.76
CA LEU A 89 -16.28 2.22 -2.92
C LEU A 89 -14.79 2.41 -2.64
N ARG A 90 -14.01 2.71 -3.68
CA ARG A 90 -12.59 3.01 -3.55
C ARG A 90 -12.33 4.20 -2.62
N LEU A 91 -13.08 5.29 -2.76
CA LEU A 91 -12.93 6.46 -1.92
C LEU A 91 -13.22 6.14 -0.45
N ASN A 92 -14.26 5.34 -0.19
CA ASN A 92 -14.61 4.88 1.15
C ASN A 92 -13.51 4.03 1.79
N VAL A 93 -12.91 3.10 1.03
CA VAL A 93 -11.79 2.29 1.51
C VAL A 93 -10.58 3.17 1.82
N MET A 94 -10.23 4.08 0.90
CA MET A 94 -9.04 4.94 1.02
C MET A 94 -9.14 5.98 2.14
N LYS A 95 -10.33 6.22 2.70
CA LYS A 95 -10.53 7.12 3.86
C LYS A 95 -9.91 6.56 5.14
N TYR A 96 -9.80 5.24 5.25
CA TYR A 96 -9.41 4.55 6.48
C TYR A 96 -8.17 3.66 6.33
N THR A 97 -7.65 3.49 5.11
CA THR A 97 -6.39 2.76 4.85
C THR A 97 -5.66 3.31 3.62
N THR A 98 -4.37 2.98 3.48
CA THR A 98 -3.59 3.41 2.33
C THR A 98 -3.90 2.53 1.11
N PRO A 99 -3.88 3.09 -0.12
CA PRO A 99 -4.13 2.32 -1.34
C PRO A 99 -3.23 1.09 -1.46
N LEU A 100 -1.96 1.21 -1.06
CA LEU A 100 -1.01 0.11 -1.12
C LEU A 100 -1.37 -1.00 -0.13
N ARG A 101 -1.76 -0.66 1.10
CA ARG A 101 -2.17 -1.65 2.11
C ARG A 101 -3.46 -2.35 1.72
N ALA A 102 -4.46 -1.60 1.23
CA ALA A 102 -5.68 -2.19 0.70
C ALA A 102 -5.38 -3.19 -0.41
N LYS A 103 -4.55 -2.79 -1.39
CA LYS A 103 -4.12 -3.69 -2.47
C LYS A 103 -3.39 -4.92 -1.94
N LEU A 104 -2.43 -4.75 -1.03
CA LEU A 104 -1.65 -5.84 -0.45
C LEU A 104 -2.57 -6.88 0.21
N LEU A 105 -3.50 -6.41 1.05
CA LEU A 105 -4.40 -7.27 1.79
C LEU A 105 -5.36 -8.00 0.85
N ILE A 106 -6.03 -7.28 -0.06
CA ILE A 106 -6.99 -7.89 -1.01
C ILE A 106 -6.28 -8.87 -1.95
N PHE A 107 -5.10 -8.50 -2.45
CA PHE A 107 -4.31 -9.38 -3.30
C PHE A 107 -3.90 -10.65 -2.56
N SER A 108 -3.52 -10.55 -1.29
CA SER A 108 -3.18 -11.70 -0.46
C SER A 108 -4.38 -12.62 -0.20
N VAL A 109 -5.60 -12.08 -0.10
CA VAL A 109 -6.84 -12.86 -0.01
C VAL A 109 -7.11 -13.63 -1.30
N LEU A 110 -6.95 -12.97 -2.46
CA LEU A 110 -7.33 -13.52 -3.77
C LEU A 110 -6.30 -14.52 -4.32
N TYR A 111 -5.01 -14.23 -4.19
CA TYR A 111 -3.94 -14.95 -4.89
C TYR A 111 -3.05 -15.79 -3.98
N HIS A 112 -3.48 -16.05 -2.73
CA HIS A 112 -2.69 -16.68 -1.66
C HIS A 112 -1.53 -15.78 -1.17
N PRO A 113 -0.92 -16.08 0.02
CA PRO A 113 0.07 -15.20 0.61
C PRO A 113 1.18 -14.89 -0.38
N ILE A 114 1.35 -13.58 -0.63
CA ILE A 114 2.37 -13.05 -1.53
C ILE A 114 3.72 -13.61 -1.07
N LYS A 115 4.40 -14.35 -1.95
CA LYS A 115 5.77 -14.87 -1.68
C LYS A 115 6.82 -13.74 -1.68
N LYS A 116 6.37 -12.48 -1.60
CA LYS A 116 7.12 -11.23 -1.74
C LYS A 116 8.06 -11.26 -2.95
N THR A 117 7.74 -12.02 -4.00
CA THR A 117 8.56 -12.07 -5.20
C THR A 117 8.40 -10.78 -5.98
N GLN A 118 9.45 -10.34 -6.67
CA GLN A 118 9.41 -9.13 -7.50
C GLN A 118 8.25 -9.15 -8.52
N HIS A 119 7.90 -10.35 -8.99
CA HIS A 119 6.78 -10.58 -9.91
C HIS A 119 5.43 -10.32 -9.24
N ASP A 120 5.19 -10.85 -8.03
CA ASP A 120 3.95 -10.60 -7.27
C ASP A 120 3.77 -9.11 -6.98
N TRP A 121 4.85 -8.42 -6.61
CA TRP A 121 4.83 -6.98 -6.38
C TRP A 121 4.50 -6.17 -7.64
N LEU A 122 4.98 -6.61 -8.81
CA LEU A 122 4.67 -5.96 -10.08
C LEU A 122 3.21 -6.18 -10.47
N LEU A 123 2.71 -7.41 -10.32
CA LEU A 123 1.32 -7.77 -10.61
C LEU A 123 0.34 -7.02 -9.70
N MET A 124 0.64 -6.95 -8.40
CA MET A 124 -0.13 -6.17 -7.43
C MET A 124 -0.16 -4.67 -7.78
N LYS A 125 0.95 -4.12 -8.27
CA LYS A 125 1.04 -2.72 -8.70
C LYS A 125 0.27 -2.45 -9.99
N ALA A 126 0.30 -3.39 -10.93
CA ALA A 126 -0.37 -3.29 -12.22
C ALA A 126 -1.89 -3.35 -12.09
N LYS A 127 -2.42 -4.14 -11.14
CA LYS A 127 -3.87 -4.20 -10.90
C LYS A 127 -4.41 -2.92 -10.24
N PRO A 128 -5.48 -2.30 -10.76
CA PRO A 128 -6.14 -1.21 -10.06
C PRO A 128 -6.86 -1.73 -8.82
N LEU A 129 -7.09 -0.84 -7.85
CA LEU A 129 -7.79 -1.24 -6.62
C LEU A 129 -9.24 -1.62 -6.91
N ASP A 130 -9.85 -0.96 -7.88
CA ASP A 130 -11.24 -1.14 -8.29
C ASP A 130 -11.50 -2.59 -8.75
N ASP A 131 -10.62 -3.14 -9.60
CA ASP A 131 -10.69 -4.54 -10.05
C ASP A 131 -10.51 -5.52 -8.89
N LEU A 132 -9.59 -5.23 -7.97
CA LEU A 132 -9.35 -6.07 -6.79
C LEU A 132 -10.57 -6.10 -5.87
N LEU A 133 -11.25 -4.96 -5.69
CA LEU A 133 -12.49 -4.87 -4.90
C LEU A 133 -13.64 -5.65 -5.56
N PHE A 134 -13.73 -5.59 -6.89
CA PHE A 134 -14.71 -6.37 -7.65
C PHE A 134 -14.47 -7.87 -7.57
N GLU A 135 -13.22 -8.29 -7.75
CA GLU A 135 -12.82 -9.69 -7.67
C GLU A 135 -13.04 -10.23 -6.25
N LEU A 136 -12.77 -9.42 -5.23
CA LEU A 136 -13.05 -9.76 -3.83
C LEU A 136 -14.53 -9.95 -3.54
N PHE A 137 -15.38 -9.02 -4.02
CA PHE A 137 -16.84 -9.14 -3.90
C PHE A 137 -17.37 -10.37 -4.64
N SER A 138 -16.80 -10.68 -5.81
CA SER A 138 -17.21 -11.84 -6.61
C SER A 138 -16.80 -13.17 -5.96
N THR A 139 -15.71 -13.17 -5.18
CA THR A 139 -15.16 -14.36 -4.51
C THR A 139 -15.82 -14.66 -3.17
N CYS A 140 -16.42 -13.65 -2.53
CA CYS A 140 -17.06 -13.78 -1.22
C CYS A 140 -18.56 -13.54 -1.36
N PRO A 141 -19.41 -14.58 -1.37
CA PRO A 141 -20.87 -14.41 -1.50
C PRO A 141 -21.53 -13.76 -0.26
N THR A 142 -20.90 -13.84 0.91
CA THR A 142 -21.43 -13.30 2.17
C THR A 142 -20.45 -12.34 2.83
N LEU A 143 -20.99 -11.40 3.63
CA LEU A 143 -20.18 -10.48 4.42
C LEU A 143 -19.31 -11.23 5.45
N GLU A 144 -19.83 -12.29 6.05
CA GLU A 144 -19.11 -13.10 7.04
C GLU A 144 -17.89 -13.79 6.40
N GLU A 145 -18.03 -14.34 5.19
CA GLU A 145 -16.89 -14.91 4.46
C GLU A 145 -15.85 -13.84 4.07
N LEU A 146 -16.31 -12.66 3.67
CA LEU A 146 -15.44 -11.53 3.35
C LEU A 146 -14.61 -11.13 4.57
N GLU A 147 -15.26 -10.91 5.71
CA GLU A 147 -14.62 -10.54 6.97
C GLU A 147 -13.66 -11.64 7.42
N ALA A 148 -14.10 -12.90 7.44
CA ALA A 148 -13.26 -14.02 7.85
C ALA A 148 -11.98 -14.10 7.01
N LYS A 149 -12.06 -14.00 5.67
CA LYS A 149 -10.89 -14.04 4.79
C LYS A 149 -9.97 -12.84 4.97
N LEU A 150 -10.52 -11.63 5.08
CA LEU A 150 -9.73 -10.41 5.31
C LEU A 150 -9.00 -10.46 6.65
N TYR A 151 -9.67 -10.82 7.74
CA TYR A 151 -9.07 -10.86 9.08
C TYR A 151 -8.08 -12.01 9.25
N GLN A 152 -8.34 -13.19 8.67
CA GLN A 152 -7.37 -14.29 8.68
C GLN A 152 -6.11 -13.92 7.91
N THR A 153 -6.27 -13.28 6.74
CA THR A 153 -5.12 -12.85 5.92
C THR A 153 -4.36 -11.71 6.60
N ALA A 154 -5.06 -10.76 7.22
CA ALA A 154 -4.44 -9.67 7.96
C ALA A 154 -3.54 -10.16 9.11
N GLN A 155 -3.99 -11.18 9.84
CA GLN A 155 -3.19 -11.81 10.92
C GLN A 155 -2.01 -12.63 10.40
N ALA A 156 -2.07 -13.13 9.17
CA ALA A 156 -0.99 -13.90 8.54
C ALA A 156 0.11 -13.00 7.93
N LEU A 157 -0.15 -11.70 7.74
CA LEU A 157 0.79 -10.74 7.21
C LEU A 157 1.63 -10.09 8.31
N GLU A 158 2.81 -9.58 7.95
CA GLU A 158 3.58 -8.67 8.80
C GLU A 158 2.77 -7.38 9.03
N ASP A 159 2.91 -6.76 10.20
CA ASP A 159 2.10 -5.60 10.63
C ASP A 159 0.60 -5.95 10.80
N ALA A 160 0.33 -7.01 11.59
CA ALA A 160 -1.01 -7.56 11.77
C ALA A 160 -2.02 -6.54 12.32
N ASP A 161 -1.61 -5.62 13.19
CA ASP A 161 -2.50 -4.59 13.74
C ASP A 161 -2.99 -3.63 12.65
N GLU A 162 -2.08 -3.12 11.82
CA GLU A 162 -2.41 -2.23 10.72
C GLU A 162 -3.18 -2.91 9.59
N ASN A 163 -2.86 -4.17 9.31
CA ASN A 163 -3.61 -4.96 8.33
C ASN A 163 -5.01 -5.30 8.84
N THR A 164 -5.17 -5.52 10.15
CA THR A 164 -6.48 -5.74 10.77
C THR A 164 -7.33 -4.48 10.71
N GLN A 165 -6.73 -3.30 10.91
CA GLN A 165 -7.40 -2.03 10.68
C GLN A 165 -7.84 -1.88 9.22
N ALA A 166 -6.97 -2.22 8.26
CA ALA A 166 -7.30 -2.19 6.84
C ALA A 166 -8.42 -3.19 6.46
N ALA A 167 -8.41 -4.38 7.05
CA ALA A 167 -9.46 -5.38 6.89
C ALA A 167 -10.82 -4.82 7.32
N GLY A 168 -10.86 -4.19 8.50
CA GLY A 168 -12.07 -3.55 9.01
C GLY A 168 -12.56 -2.41 8.10
N ALA A 169 -11.65 -1.58 7.59
CA ALA A 169 -11.99 -0.52 6.64
C ALA A 169 -12.63 -1.06 5.36
N ILE A 170 -12.08 -2.13 4.78
CA ILE A 170 -12.60 -2.76 3.57
C ILE A 170 -13.95 -3.41 3.84
N ALA A 171 -14.06 -4.20 4.91
CA ALA A 171 -15.31 -4.87 5.30
C ALA A 171 -16.44 -3.86 5.55
N GLN A 172 -16.18 -2.79 6.29
CA GLN A 172 -17.18 -1.73 6.54
C GLN A 172 -17.59 -1.00 5.26
N SER A 173 -16.64 -0.75 4.35
CA SER A 173 -16.94 -0.10 3.06
C SER A 173 -17.80 -1.01 2.17
N MET A 174 -17.56 -2.32 2.20
CA MET A 174 -18.28 -3.30 1.39
C MET A 174 -19.57 -3.81 2.05
N LYS A 175 -19.77 -3.60 3.36
CA LYS A 175 -20.93 -4.07 4.12
C LYS A 175 -22.27 -3.70 3.46
N ARG A 176 -22.38 -2.46 2.97
CA ARG A 176 -23.59 -1.97 2.28
C ARG A 176 -23.96 -2.75 1.02
N LEU A 177 -23.02 -3.51 0.45
CA LEU A 177 -23.24 -4.31 -0.75
C LEU A 177 -23.91 -5.66 -0.45
N TYR A 178 -23.81 -6.14 0.79
CA TYR A 178 -24.34 -7.43 1.24
C TYR A 178 -25.67 -7.30 2.01
N GLU A 179 -26.01 -6.11 2.50
CA GLU A 179 -27.26 -5.83 3.24
C GLU A 179 -28.49 -5.68 2.31
N ARG A 180 -28.52 -6.37 1.16
CA ARG A 180 -29.61 -6.28 0.18
C ARG A 180 -30.77 -7.22 0.49
#